data_AF-A0A2T6ZB50-F1
#
_entry.id   AF-A0A2T6ZB50-F1
#
_cell.length_a   1.000
_cell.length_b   1.000
_cell.length_c   1.000
_cell.angle_alpha   90.00
_cell.angle_beta   90.00
_cell.angle_gamma   90.00
#
_symmetry.space_group_name_H-M   'P 1'
#
loop_
_entity.id
_entity.type
_entity.pdbx_description
1 polymer ?
#
loop_
_entity_poly.entity_id
_entity_poly.type
_entity_poly.pdbx_seq_one_letter_code
_entity_poly.pdbx_strand_id
1 'polypeptide(L)'
;MESLQETAIAIRLRYIINYCELVKRKIAGGLTTVLYGNYAPHNGNVVMDSVLVVCGYITDPGIIPELYEINQLDAPAYSESAMMVEMINKRATIQLNPDRYSQGWSKTKQKEFERVLRYFNYASTADWKRFEEKKVGRLPAMKAWWKITSM
;
A
#
# COMPACT_ATOMS: atom_id res chain seq x y z
N MET A 1 -16.59 -8.26 -15.17
CA MET A 1 -16.42 -6.97 -14.48
C MET A 1 -15.90 -7.36 -13.11
N GLU A 2 -14.62 -7.09 -12.81
CA GLU A 2 -14.05 -7.44 -11.51
C GLU A 2 -14.80 -6.66 -10.42
N SER A 3 -15.08 -7.32 -9.30
CA SER A 3 -15.67 -6.70 -8.11
C SER A 3 -14.70 -5.67 -7.54
N LEU A 4 -15.24 -4.67 -6.83
CA LEU A 4 -14.41 -3.64 -6.17
C LEU A 4 -13.40 -4.28 -5.20
N GLN A 5 -13.79 -5.40 -4.58
CA GLN A 5 -12.94 -6.24 -3.74
C GLN A 5 -11.73 -6.79 -4.51
N GLU A 6 -11.95 -7.42 -5.67
CA GLU A 6 -10.87 -7.92 -6.53
C GLU A 6 -9.95 -6.79 -6.98
N THR A 7 -10.48 -5.59 -7.25
CA THR A 7 -9.65 -4.46 -7.69
C THR A 7 -8.75 -3.92 -6.56
N ALA A 8 -9.26 -3.86 -5.32
CA ALA A 8 -8.46 -3.48 -4.17
C ALA A 8 -7.37 -4.50 -3.84
N ILE A 9 -7.71 -5.79 -3.92
CA ILE A 9 -6.76 -6.90 -3.79
C ILE A 9 -5.70 -6.79 -4.89
N ALA A 10 -6.09 -6.51 -6.14
CA ALA A 10 -5.15 -6.33 -7.26
C ALA A 10 -4.19 -5.14 -7.05
N ILE A 11 -4.62 -4.05 -6.41
CA ILE A 11 -3.76 -2.90 -6.07
C ILE A 11 -2.69 -3.32 -5.05
N ARG A 12 -3.08 -4.00 -3.97
CA ARG A 12 -2.14 -4.51 -2.96
C ARG A 12 -1.22 -5.59 -3.54
N LEU A 13 -1.76 -6.48 -4.37
CA LEU A 13 -0.99 -7.48 -5.12
C LEU A 13 0.10 -6.86 -5.98
N ARG A 14 -0.23 -5.83 -6.76
CA ARG A 14 0.75 -5.17 -7.63
C ARG A 14 1.88 -4.53 -6.82
N TYR A 15 1.59 -4.05 -5.61
CA TYR A 15 2.61 -3.59 -4.69
C TYR A 15 3.54 -4.72 -4.23
N ILE A 16 2.99 -5.87 -3.85
CA ILE A 16 3.77 -7.04 -3.43
C ILE A 16 4.57 -7.66 -4.58
N ILE A 17 4.01 -7.72 -5.78
CA ILE A 17 4.74 -8.17 -6.99
C ILE A 17 5.98 -7.32 -7.20
N ASN A 18 5.85 -5.98 -7.12
CA ASN A 18 7.00 -5.08 -7.28
C ASN A 18 8.06 -5.30 -6.19
N TYR A 19 7.65 -5.53 -4.93
CA TYR A 19 8.57 -5.91 -3.85
C TYR A 19 9.30 -7.21 -4.19
N CYS A 20 8.57 -8.26 -4.56
CA CYS A 20 9.11 -9.57 -4.91
C CYS A 20 10.11 -9.50 -6.07
N GLU A 21 9.80 -8.72 -7.11
CA GLU A 21 10.72 -8.44 -8.22
C GLU A 21 12.00 -7.75 -7.74
N LEU A 22 11.88 -6.73 -6.88
CA LEU A 22 13.01 -5.99 -6.32
C LEU A 22 13.95 -6.90 -5.53
N VAL A 23 13.41 -7.79 -4.70
CA VAL A 23 14.20 -8.68 -3.82
C VAL A 23 14.47 -10.06 -4.43
N LYS A 24 14.09 -10.27 -5.70
CA LYS A 24 14.20 -11.55 -6.44
C LYS A 24 13.59 -12.74 -5.70
N ARG A 25 12.45 -12.54 -5.03
CA ARG A 25 11.68 -13.60 -4.35
C ARG A 25 10.38 -13.91 -5.08
N LYS A 26 9.85 -15.11 -4.85
CA LYS A 26 8.48 -15.47 -5.23
C LYS A 26 7.52 -15.06 -4.12
N ILE A 27 6.28 -14.75 -4.48
CA ILE A 27 5.20 -14.48 -3.52
C ILE A 27 4.90 -15.77 -2.76
N ALA A 28 4.96 -15.70 -1.43
CA ALA A 28 4.55 -16.81 -0.56
C ALA A 28 3.06 -17.14 -0.78
N GLY A 29 2.72 -18.43 -0.87
CA GLY A 29 1.34 -18.88 -1.12
C GLY A 29 0.86 -18.76 -2.59
N GLY A 30 1.60 -18.09 -3.48
CA GLY A 30 1.23 -17.93 -4.90
C GLY A 30 0.07 -16.94 -5.15
N LEU A 31 -0.08 -16.49 -6.40
CA LEU A 31 -1.04 -15.43 -6.80
C LEU A 31 -2.50 -15.78 -6.49
N THR A 32 -2.85 -17.06 -6.57
CA THR A 32 -4.20 -17.57 -6.29
C THR A 32 -4.57 -17.39 -4.82
N THR A 33 -3.70 -17.74 -3.88
CA THR A 33 -3.99 -17.61 -2.44
C THR A 33 -4.19 -16.16 -2.03
N VAL A 34 -3.44 -15.25 -2.66
CA VAL A 34 -3.60 -13.81 -2.41
C VAL A 34 -4.92 -13.26 -2.96
N LEU A 35 -5.42 -13.77 -4.09
CA LEU A 35 -6.72 -13.37 -4.64
C LEU A 35 -7.90 -13.75 -3.72
N TYR A 36 -7.76 -14.84 -2.95
CA TYR A 36 -8.76 -15.26 -1.96
C TYR A 36 -8.57 -14.60 -0.57
N GLY A 37 -7.55 -13.76 -0.43
CA GLY A 37 -7.18 -13.07 0.79
C GLY A 37 -6.20 -13.87 1.65
N ASN A 38 -5.09 -13.24 2.02
CA ASN A 38 -4.15 -13.82 2.96
C ASN A 38 -4.66 -13.71 4.41
N TYR A 39 -4.18 -14.62 5.26
CA TYR A 39 -4.38 -14.59 6.70
C TYR A 39 -3.03 -14.41 7.40
N ALA A 40 -2.98 -13.56 8.42
CA ALA A 40 -1.81 -13.43 9.27
C ALA A 40 -2.21 -13.16 10.73
N PRO A 41 -1.45 -13.68 11.70
CA PRO A 41 -1.58 -13.26 13.09
C PRO A 41 -1.05 -11.83 13.24
N HIS A 42 -1.89 -10.95 13.78
CA HIS A 42 -1.58 -9.54 14.06
C HIS A 42 -2.10 -9.18 15.46
N ASN A 43 -1.20 -8.78 16.36
CA ASN A 43 -1.53 -8.39 17.74
C ASN A 43 -2.40 -9.44 18.49
N GLY A 44 -2.13 -10.73 18.28
CA GLY A 44 -2.85 -11.85 18.92
C GLY A 44 -4.18 -12.23 18.25
N ASN A 45 -4.60 -11.52 17.19
CA ASN A 45 -5.78 -11.85 16.39
C ASN A 45 -5.36 -12.39 15.03
N VAL A 46 -6.17 -13.26 14.43
CA VAL A 46 -6.01 -13.62 13.01
C VAL A 46 -6.77 -12.60 12.18
N VAL A 47 -6.06 -11.93 11.27
CA VAL A 47 -6.66 -10.95 10.36
C VAL A 47 -6.63 -11.49 8.93
N MET A 48 -7.72 -11.25 8.20
CA MET A 48 -7.85 -11.61 6.78
C MET A 48 -7.90 -10.35 5.92
N ASP A 49 -7.15 -10.35 4.81
CA ASP A 49 -7.15 -9.23 3.84
C ASP A 49 -8.57 -8.94 3.33
N SER A 50 -9.37 -9.98 3.09
CA SER A 50 -10.78 -9.86 2.67
C SER A 50 -11.66 -9.14 3.71
N VAL A 51 -11.45 -9.36 5.01
CA VAL A 51 -12.18 -8.67 6.08
C VAL A 51 -11.74 -7.20 6.17
N LEU A 52 -10.45 -6.94 6.03
CA LEU A 52 -9.92 -5.57 5.98
C LEU A 52 -10.42 -4.79 4.76
N VAL A 53 -10.60 -5.47 3.62
CA VAL A 53 -11.26 -4.94 2.42
C VAL A 53 -12.72 -4.56 2.73
N VAL A 54 -13.49 -5.47 3.33
CA VAL A 54 -14.92 -5.24 3.63
C VAL A 54 -15.12 -4.12 4.65
N CYS A 55 -14.27 -4.05 5.67
CA CYS A 55 -14.39 -3.04 6.72
C CYS A 55 -13.78 -1.69 6.33
N GLY A 56 -12.95 -1.62 5.28
CA GLY A 56 -12.46 -0.38 4.70
C GLY A 56 -11.33 0.34 5.46
N TYR A 57 -10.80 -0.26 6.53
CA TYR A 57 -9.79 0.40 7.37
C TYR A 57 -8.57 -0.51 7.56
N ILE A 58 -7.53 -0.27 6.74
CA ILE A 58 -6.15 -0.63 7.11
C ILE A 58 -5.47 0.65 7.56
N THR A 59 -5.41 0.84 8.87
CA THR A 59 -4.79 2.01 9.51
C THR A 59 -3.45 1.69 10.12
N ASP A 60 -3.19 0.42 10.43
CA ASP A 60 -1.89 -0.04 10.93
C ASP A 60 -0.99 -0.42 9.73
N PRO A 61 0.11 0.30 9.50
CA PRO A 61 1.06 -0.06 8.45
C PRO A 61 1.73 -1.42 8.64
N GLY A 62 1.85 -1.90 9.89
CA GLY A 62 2.49 -3.17 10.22
C GLY A 62 1.72 -4.40 9.74
N ILE A 63 0.44 -4.25 9.43
CA ILE A 63 -0.41 -5.37 9.00
C ILE A 63 -0.07 -5.88 7.59
N ILE A 64 0.39 -5.00 6.69
CA ILE A 64 0.72 -5.39 5.31
C ILE A 64 1.95 -6.30 5.28
N PRO A 65 3.09 -5.96 5.94
CA PRO A 65 4.23 -6.86 6.01
C PRO A 65 3.89 -8.24 6.59
N GLU A 66 3.03 -8.29 7.61
CA GLU A 66 2.58 -9.55 8.21
C GLU A 66 1.69 -10.37 7.26
N LEU A 67 0.71 -9.73 6.60
CA LEU A 67 -0.21 -10.40 5.66
C LEU A 67 0.47 -10.97 4.42
N TYR A 68 1.60 -10.41 4.00
CA TYR A 68 2.28 -10.80 2.77
C TYR A 68 3.71 -11.30 3.00
N GLU A 69 4.07 -11.60 4.25
CA GLU A 69 5.40 -12.10 4.65
C GLU A 69 6.56 -11.25 4.09
N ILE A 70 6.40 -9.93 4.10
CA ILE A 70 7.43 -9.00 3.64
C ILE A 70 8.54 -8.97 4.69
N ASN A 71 9.73 -9.43 4.29
CA ASN A 71 10.91 -9.34 5.14
C ASN A 71 11.36 -7.88 5.24
N GLN A 72 11.37 -7.35 6.46
CA GLN A 72 11.75 -5.97 6.72
C GLN A 72 13.16 -5.63 6.25
N LEU A 73 14.08 -6.61 6.27
CA LEU A 73 15.49 -6.42 5.92
C LEU A 73 15.74 -6.32 4.41
N ASP A 74 14.88 -6.91 3.57
CA ASP A 74 15.15 -7.03 2.14
C ASP A 74 14.74 -5.76 1.35
N ALA A 75 13.70 -5.05 1.82
CA ALA A 75 13.32 -3.75 1.29
C ALA A 75 12.64 -2.88 2.37
N PRO A 76 13.42 -2.16 3.20
CA PRO A 76 12.90 -1.35 4.32
C PRO A 76 11.83 -0.33 3.89
N ALA A 77 11.97 0.26 2.70
CA ALA A 77 11.00 1.20 2.16
C ALA A 77 9.61 0.58 1.92
N TYR A 78 9.51 -0.74 1.79
CA TYR A 78 8.26 -1.45 1.54
C TYR A 78 7.62 -2.04 2.80
N SER A 79 8.38 -2.09 3.90
CA SER A 79 8.01 -2.77 5.13
C SER A 79 7.94 -1.82 6.34
N GLU A 80 8.68 -0.71 6.30
CA GLU A 80 8.77 0.29 7.36
C GLU A 80 8.13 1.64 6.98
N SER A 81 7.75 1.83 5.70
CA SER A 81 7.18 3.09 5.22
C SER A 81 5.69 3.19 5.48
N ALA A 82 5.33 3.81 6.60
CA ALA A 82 3.95 4.08 6.97
C ALA A 82 3.21 4.88 5.89
N MET A 83 3.87 5.87 5.27
CA MET A 83 3.28 6.70 4.22
C MET A 83 3.00 5.93 2.94
N MET A 84 3.87 5.00 2.55
CA MET A 84 3.67 4.18 1.35
C MET A 84 2.50 3.22 1.55
N VAL A 85 2.46 2.55 2.70
CA VAL A 85 1.38 1.64 3.07
C VAL A 85 0.05 2.41 3.15
N GLU A 86 0.04 3.58 3.81
CA GLU A 86 -1.14 4.45 3.90
C GLU A 86 -1.65 4.84 2.50
N MET A 87 -0.75 5.22 1.59
CA MET A 87 -1.13 5.62 0.23
C MET A 87 -1.78 4.47 -0.56
N ILE A 88 -1.21 3.26 -0.47
CA ILE A 88 -1.75 2.06 -1.15
C ILE A 88 -3.11 1.69 -0.57
N ASN A 89 -3.24 1.76 0.75
CA ASN A 89 -4.50 1.50 1.44
C ASN A 89 -5.55 2.54 1.11
N LYS A 90 -5.21 3.83 1.11
CA LYS A 90 -6.14 4.91 0.72
C LYS A 90 -6.68 4.69 -0.69
N ARG A 91 -5.82 4.30 -1.63
CA ARG A 91 -6.24 3.97 -3.01
C ARG A 91 -7.23 2.81 -3.04
N ALA A 92 -6.88 1.71 -2.39
CA ALA A 92 -7.74 0.52 -2.30
C ALA A 92 -9.09 0.86 -1.65
N THR A 93 -9.08 1.58 -0.53
CA THR A 93 -10.28 1.97 0.23
C THR A 93 -11.20 2.91 -0.56
N ILE A 94 -10.66 3.91 -1.29
CA ILE A 94 -11.46 4.81 -2.14
C ILE A 94 -12.15 4.03 -3.26
N GLN A 95 -11.47 3.04 -3.86
CA GLN A 95 -12.10 2.21 -4.89
C GLN A 95 -13.19 1.30 -4.32
N LEU A 96 -13.03 0.79 -3.11
CA LEU A 96 -14.00 -0.07 -2.46
C LEU A 96 -15.28 0.63 -2.02
N ASN A 97 -15.16 1.90 -1.65
CA ASN A 97 -16.26 2.65 -1.03
C ASN A 97 -16.56 3.93 -1.81
N PRO A 98 -16.93 3.84 -3.11
CA PRO A 98 -17.15 5.02 -3.94
C PRO A 98 -18.20 5.97 -3.35
N ASP A 99 -19.19 5.45 -2.62
CA ASP A 99 -20.26 6.23 -2.01
C ASP A 99 -19.81 7.00 -0.74
N ARG A 100 -18.76 6.53 -0.06
CA ARG A 100 -18.22 7.19 1.14
C ARG A 100 -17.20 8.29 0.82
N TYR A 101 -16.64 8.27 -0.39
CA TYR A 101 -15.66 9.24 -0.83
C TYR A 101 -16.28 10.10 -1.94
N SER A 102 -16.69 11.32 -1.57
CA SER A 102 -17.25 12.32 -2.50
C SER A 102 -16.38 12.56 -3.74
N GLN A 103 -15.08 12.28 -3.65
CA GLN A 103 -14.16 12.22 -4.77
C GLN A 103 -13.53 10.84 -4.89
N GLY A 104 -14.00 10.04 -5.86
CA GLY A 104 -13.40 8.77 -6.25
C GLY A 104 -11.94 8.88 -6.71
N TRP A 105 -11.37 7.76 -7.16
CA TRP A 105 -9.98 7.70 -7.62
C TRP A 105 -9.81 8.29 -9.03
N SER A 106 -9.41 9.57 -9.11
CA SER A 106 -9.27 10.29 -10.39
C SER A 106 -7.95 10.00 -11.12
N LYS A 107 -7.91 10.29 -12.42
CA LYS A 107 -6.65 10.26 -13.23
C LYS A 107 -5.55 11.13 -12.61
N THR A 108 -5.90 12.24 -11.97
CA THR A 108 -4.95 13.11 -11.28
C THR A 108 -4.38 12.44 -10.04
N LYS A 109 -5.22 11.81 -9.20
CA LYS A 109 -4.77 11.02 -8.04
C LYS A 109 -3.86 9.86 -8.46
N GLN A 110 -4.18 9.20 -9.57
CA GLN A 110 -3.33 8.14 -10.14
C GLN A 110 -1.93 8.65 -10.53
N LYS A 111 -1.82 9.81 -11.18
CA LYS A 111 -0.52 10.41 -11.53
C LYS A 111 0.30 10.80 -10.29
N GLU A 112 -0.34 11.36 -9.28
CA GLU A 112 0.35 11.72 -8.03
C GLU A 112 0.81 10.45 -7.28
N PHE A 113 0.00 9.39 -7.30
CA PHE A 113 0.35 8.08 -6.73
C PHE A 113 1.60 7.47 -7.38
N GLU A 114 1.66 7.47 -8.71
CA GLU A 114 2.84 7.00 -9.45
C GLU A 114 4.08 7.83 -9.16
N ARG A 115 3.94 9.14 -8.94
CA ARG A 115 5.04 10.03 -8.56
C ARG A 115 5.62 9.67 -7.20
N VAL A 116 4.77 9.40 -6.20
CA VAL A 116 5.22 8.96 -4.87
C VAL A 116 5.89 7.60 -4.96
N LEU A 117 5.27 6.62 -5.63
CA LEU A 117 5.88 5.29 -5.81
C LEU A 117 7.26 5.37 -6.46
N ARG A 118 7.39 6.17 -7.52
CA ARG A 118 8.67 6.34 -8.22
C ARG A 118 9.73 6.91 -7.28
N TYR A 119 9.37 7.88 -6.44
CA TYR A 119 10.33 8.43 -5.46
C TYR A 119 10.85 7.33 -4.54
N PHE A 120 9.97 6.54 -3.92
CA PHE A 120 10.40 5.49 -3.01
C PHE A 120 11.18 4.35 -3.67
N ASN A 121 10.92 4.03 -4.95
CA ASN A 121 11.68 3.02 -5.68
C ASN A 121 13.15 3.40 -5.90
N TYR A 122 13.48 4.70 -5.86
CA TYR A 122 14.83 5.21 -6.12
C TYR A 122 15.44 5.97 -4.93
N ALA A 123 14.66 6.23 -3.87
CA ALA A 123 15.13 6.93 -2.69
C ALA A 123 16.07 6.04 -1.87
N SER A 124 17.14 6.63 -1.35
CA SER A 124 17.97 5.95 -0.34
C SER A 124 17.18 5.76 0.95
N THR A 125 17.65 4.86 1.82
CA THR A 125 17.04 4.64 3.14
C THR A 125 16.94 5.92 3.97
N ALA A 126 17.96 6.78 3.89
CA ALA A 126 17.95 8.07 4.57
C ALA A 126 16.91 9.04 3.99
N ASP A 127 16.72 9.03 2.67
CA ASP A 127 15.83 9.96 1.99
C ASP A 127 14.36 9.64 2.25
N TRP A 128 13.96 8.38 2.12
CA TRP A 128 12.57 8.02 2.41
C TRP A 128 12.25 8.09 3.91
N LYS A 129 13.22 7.87 4.81
CA LYS A 129 13.01 8.13 6.24
C LYS A 129 12.80 9.62 6.55
N ARG A 130 13.53 10.52 5.89
CA ARG A 130 13.24 11.97 5.97
C ARG A 130 11.86 12.33 5.41
N PHE A 131 11.40 11.56 4.42
CA PHE A 131 10.05 11.67 3.87
C PHE A 131 8.99 11.32 4.91
N GLU A 132 9.12 10.18 5.61
CA GLU A 132 8.25 9.77 6.73
C GLU A 132 8.17 10.83 7.83
N GLU A 133 9.32 11.42 8.19
CA GLU A 133 9.38 12.47 9.21
C GLU A 133 8.76 13.82 8.76
N LYS A 134 8.23 13.90 7.54
CA LYS A 134 7.69 15.14 6.92
C LYS A 134 8.71 16.28 6.84
N LYS A 135 10.01 15.99 6.97
CA LYS A 135 11.10 16.99 6.96
C LYS A 135 11.52 17.43 5.55
N VAL A 136 10.85 16.94 4.52
CA VAL A 136 11.19 17.16 3.10
C VAL A 136 10.23 18.12 2.39
N GLY A 137 9.61 19.06 3.11
CA GLY A 137 8.42 19.85 2.69
C GLY A 137 8.42 20.56 1.33
N ARG A 138 9.51 20.55 0.57
CA ARG A 138 9.57 21.03 -0.84
C ARG A 138 9.65 19.93 -1.90
N LEU A 139 9.79 18.65 -1.53
CA LEU A 139 9.85 17.56 -2.50
C LEU A 139 8.52 17.44 -3.27
N PRO A 140 8.56 17.34 -4.61
CA PRO A 140 7.37 17.11 -5.43
C PRO A 140 6.56 15.88 -4.99
N ALA A 141 7.24 14.83 -4.53
CA ALA A 141 6.60 13.62 -4.00
C ALA A 141 5.83 13.89 -2.69
N MET A 142 6.30 14.79 -1.82
CA MET A 142 5.59 15.12 -0.57
C MET A 142 4.30 15.88 -0.87
N LYS A 143 4.34 16.82 -1.82
CA LYS A 143 3.13 17.50 -2.31
C LYS A 143 2.16 16.53 -2.97
N ALA A 144 2.67 15.55 -3.72
CA ALA A 144 1.88 14.49 -4.33
C ALA A 144 1.20 13.62 -3.27
N TRP A 145 1.93 13.22 -2.23
CA TRP A 145 1.39 12.47 -1.09
C TRP A 145 0.27 13.23 -0.41
N TRP A 146 0.45 14.52 -0.08
CA TRP A 146 -0.61 15.35 0.50
C TRP A 146 -1.87 15.34 -0.37
N LYS A 147 -1.77 15.51 -1.69
CA LYS A 147 -2.94 15.50 -2.58
C LYS A 147 -3.70 14.16 -2.61
N ILE A 148 -3.05 13.06 -2.23
CA ILE A 148 -3.67 11.72 -2.18
C ILE A 148 -4.32 11.50 -0.82
N THR A 149 -3.65 11.88 0.28
CA THR A 149 -4.08 11.57 1.65
C THR A 149 -4.96 12.63 2.28
N SER A 150 -4.85 13.90 1.86
CA SER A 150 -5.77 14.97 2.27
C SER A 150 -7.14 14.77 1.62
N MET A 151 -8.06 14.21 2.41
CA MET A 151 -9.51 14.28 2.26
C MET A 151 -10.09 14.60 3.62
#